data_AF-A0A6A3JLB6-F1
#
_entry.id   AF-A0A6A3JLB6-F1
#
_cell.length_a   1.000
_cell.length_b   1.000
_cell.length_c   1.000
_cell.angle_alpha   90.00
_cell.angle_beta   90.00
_cell.angle_gamma   90.00
#
_symmetry.space_group_name_H-M   'P 1'
#
loop_
_entity.id
_entity.type
_entity.pdbx_description
1 polymer ?
#
loop_
_entity_poly.entity_id
_entity_poly.type
_entity_poly.pdbx_seq_one_letter_code
_entity_poly.pdbx_strand_id
1 'polypeptide(L)'
;MSSNRYWVDRQRKRRQGTSDTMSQREFERKMEEHFEEMRVTQTIAYFSRTVELCFTDCVHAFRSKKLDDKETSCVNNCAEKFLRHTMRSSVRLQESYAEIMQQQQEQEQQK
;
A
#
# COMPACT_ATOMS: atom_id res chain seq x y z
N MET A 1 10.66 -57.01 -14.96
CA MET A 1 10.57 -55.79 -15.83
C MET A 1 9.61 -54.71 -15.27
N SER A 2 9.25 -54.71 -13.97
CA SER A 2 8.33 -53.70 -13.39
C SER A 2 9.03 -52.57 -12.60
N SER A 3 10.31 -52.71 -12.24
CA SER A 3 11.03 -51.70 -11.44
C SER A 3 11.28 -50.38 -12.18
N ASN A 4 11.38 -50.42 -13.51
CA ASN A 4 11.69 -49.23 -14.32
C ASN A 4 10.48 -48.29 -14.44
N ARG A 5 9.25 -48.83 -14.44
CA ARG A 5 8.01 -48.04 -14.46
C ARG A 5 7.78 -47.27 -13.16
N TYR A 6 8.00 -47.92 -12.02
CA TYR A 6 7.92 -47.26 -10.72
C TYR A 6 8.96 -46.13 -10.54
N TRP A 7 10.16 -46.29 -11.11
CA TRP A 7 11.19 -45.24 -11.08
C TRP A 7 10.84 -44.04 -11.97
N VAL A 8 10.28 -44.29 -13.16
CA VAL A 8 9.80 -43.24 -14.07
C VAL A 8 8.58 -42.52 -13.50
N ASP A 9 7.62 -43.23 -12.89
CA ASP A 9 6.47 -42.60 -12.23
C ASP A 9 6.87 -41.81 -10.98
N ARG A 10 7.89 -42.26 -10.23
CA ARG A 10 8.44 -41.51 -9.09
C ARG A 10 9.22 -40.26 -9.54
N GLN A 11 9.92 -40.32 -10.67
CA GLN A 11 10.54 -39.17 -11.33
C GLN A 11 9.48 -38.18 -11.87
N ARG A 12 8.37 -38.69 -12.41
CA ARG A 12 7.21 -37.90 -12.86
C ARG A 12 6.47 -37.23 -11.70
N LYS A 13 6.30 -37.94 -10.56
CA LYS A 13 5.76 -37.39 -9.31
C LYS A 13 6.69 -36.36 -8.66
N ARG A 14 8.03 -36.54 -8.74
CA ARG A 14 9.01 -35.52 -8.32
C ARG A 14 8.96 -34.27 -9.21
N ARG A 15 8.76 -34.43 -10.53
CA ARG A 15 8.50 -33.30 -11.46
C ARG A 15 7.15 -32.61 -11.22
N GLN A 16 6.14 -33.33 -10.74
CA GLN A 16 4.86 -32.73 -10.31
C GLN A 16 4.97 -31.99 -8.97
N GLY A 17 5.97 -32.29 -8.15
CA GLY A 17 6.26 -31.56 -6.90
C GLY A 17 7.00 -30.22 -7.08
N THR A 18 7.29 -29.81 -8.33
CA THR A 18 7.97 -28.54 -8.65
C THR A 18 7.09 -27.61 -9.50
N SER A 19 5.76 -27.77 -9.44
CA SER A 19 4.80 -26.95 -10.20
C SER A 19 4.02 -25.97 -9.32
N ASP A 20 4.70 -25.31 -8.36
CA ASP A 20 4.12 -24.15 -7.65
C ASP A 20 4.96 -22.88 -7.85
N THR A 21 5.70 -22.79 -8.96
CA THR A 21 5.95 -21.47 -9.57
C THR A 21 4.62 -21.01 -10.11
N MET A 22 3.89 -20.24 -9.32
CA MET A 22 2.64 -19.63 -9.72
C MET A 22 2.79 -19.05 -11.13
N SER A 23 1.87 -19.41 -12.03
CA SER A 23 1.96 -18.98 -13.43
C SER A 23 2.06 -17.46 -13.48
N GLN A 24 2.94 -16.92 -14.32
CA GLN A 24 3.20 -15.48 -14.43
C GLN A 24 1.89 -14.67 -14.59
N ARG A 25 0.91 -15.23 -15.30
CA ARG A 25 -0.45 -14.67 -15.48
C ARG A 25 -1.32 -14.75 -14.22
N GLU A 26 -1.20 -15.82 -13.45
CA GLU A 26 -1.89 -15.93 -12.16
C GLU A 26 -1.31 -14.93 -11.15
N PHE A 27 -0.02 -14.61 -11.26
CA PHE A 27 0.65 -13.62 -10.41
C PHE A 27 0.15 -12.22 -10.68
N GLU A 28 0.12 -11.82 -11.95
CA GLU A 28 -0.44 -10.53 -12.36
C GLU A 28 -1.90 -10.38 -11.89
N ARG A 29 -2.75 -11.39 -12.10
CA ARG A 29 -4.15 -11.35 -11.64
C ARG A 29 -4.26 -11.20 -10.12
N LYS A 30 -3.52 -12.01 -9.37
CA LYS A 30 -3.55 -11.94 -7.89
C LYS A 30 -2.98 -10.62 -7.36
N MET A 31 -1.98 -10.05 -8.04
CA MET A 31 -1.43 -8.75 -7.70
C MET A 31 -2.46 -7.63 -7.93
N GLU A 32 -3.17 -7.64 -9.05
CA GLU A 32 -4.24 -6.67 -9.34
C GLU A 32 -5.36 -6.74 -8.29
N GLU A 33 -5.83 -7.96 -7.97
CA GLU A 33 -6.81 -8.19 -6.91
C GLU A 33 -6.31 -7.65 -5.56
N HIS A 34 -5.06 -7.94 -5.22
CA HIS A 34 -4.46 -7.46 -3.97
C HIS A 34 -4.32 -5.94 -3.92
N PHE A 35 -3.92 -5.28 -5.01
CA PHE A 35 -3.83 -3.83 -5.08
C PHE A 35 -5.18 -3.16 -4.87
N GLU A 36 -6.25 -3.74 -5.43
CA GLU A 36 -7.61 -3.25 -5.25
C GLU A 36 -8.09 -3.37 -3.80
N GLU A 37 -7.82 -4.49 -3.13
CA GLU A 37 -8.11 -4.65 -1.69
C GLU A 37 -7.33 -3.65 -0.84
N MET A 38 -6.03 -3.48 -1.15
CA MET A 38 -5.16 -2.54 -0.47
C MET A 38 -5.62 -1.09 -0.68
N ARG A 39 -6.08 -0.70 -1.87
CA ARG A 39 -6.57 0.67 -2.13
C ARG A 39 -7.74 1.01 -1.20
N VAL A 40 -8.67 0.08 -1.00
CA VAL A 40 -9.87 0.30 -0.18
C VAL A 40 -9.46 0.49 1.27
N THR A 41 -8.60 -0.40 1.77
CA THR A 41 -8.11 -0.35 3.15
C THR A 41 -7.36 0.96 3.43
N GLN A 42 -6.49 1.36 2.52
CA GLN A 42 -5.73 2.62 2.66
C GLN A 42 -6.63 3.85 2.60
N THR A 43 -7.67 3.82 1.75
CA THR A 43 -8.65 4.90 1.67
C THR A 43 -9.39 5.09 2.99
N ILE A 44 -9.82 4.01 3.64
CA ILE A 44 -10.50 4.08 4.95
C ILE A 44 -9.56 4.61 6.04
N ALA A 45 -8.32 4.14 6.07
CA ALA A 45 -7.32 4.62 7.02
C ALA A 45 -7.05 6.12 6.83
N TYR A 46 -6.95 6.57 5.58
CA TYR A 46 -6.76 7.96 5.22
C TYR A 46 -7.92 8.85 5.73
N PHE A 47 -9.16 8.44 5.49
CA PHE A 47 -10.33 9.18 5.99
C PHE A 47 -10.37 9.25 7.52
N SER A 48 -10.12 8.12 8.19
CA SER A 48 -10.11 8.05 9.66
C SER A 48 -9.07 9.01 10.25
N ARG A 49 -7.87 9.04 9.68
CA ARG A 49 -6.81 9.95 10.12
C ARG A 49 -7.15 11.42 9.89
N THR A 50 -7.79 11.74 8.76
CA THR A 50 -8.21 13.11 8.45
C THR A 50 -9.22 13.62 9.47
N VAL A 51 -10.22 12.78 9.80
CA VAL A 51 -11.26 13.12 10.78
C VAL A 51 -10.66 13.32 12.17
N GLU A 52 -9.79 12.42 12.63
CA GLU A 52 -9.12 12.54 13.93
C GLU A 52 -8.33 13.85 14.07
N LEU A 53 -7.55 14.18 13.04
CA LEU A 53 -6.68 15.35 13.02
C LEU A 53 -7.51 16.64 13.02
N CYS A 54 -8.50 16.73 12.11
CA CYS A 54 -9.35 17.92 12.04
C CYS A 54 -10.28 18.07 13.25
N PHE A 55 -10.73 16.99 13.87
CA PHE A 55 -11.49 17.08 15.12
C PHE A 55 -10.61 17.65 16.24
N THR A 56 -9.39 17.13 16.40
CA THR A 56 -8.45 17.58 17.44
C THR A 56 -8.05 19.05 17.27
N ASP A 57 -7.82 19.48 16.03
CA ASP A 57 -7.31 20.83 15.73
C ASP A 57 -8.39 21.91 15.64
N CYS A 58 -9.64 21.55 15.32
CA CYS A 58 -10.69 22.53 15.07
C CYS A 58 -11.84 22.52 16.08
N VAL A 59 -12.06 21.42 16.81
CA VAL A 59 -13.18 21.30 17.77
C VAL A 59 -12.64 21.39 19.19
N HIS A 60 -12.92 22.52 19.83
CA HIS A 60 -12.39 22.79 21.18
C HIS A 60 -13.50 23.10 22.19
N ALA A 61 -14.70 23.46 21.74
CA ALA A 61 -15.77 23.91 22.61
C ALA A 61 -16.98 22.95 22.60
N PHE A 62 -17.13 22.17 23.67
CA PHE A 62 -18.26 21.24 23.83
C PHE A 62 -19.49 21.91 24.47
N ARG A 63 -19.91 23.07 23.94
CA ARG A 63 -21.05 23.84 24.46
C ARG A 63 -22.39 23.38 23.87
N SER A 64 -22.37 22.77 22.69
CA SER A 64 -23.57 22.34 21.96
C SER A 64 -23.30 21.04 21.21
N LYS A 65 -24.37 20.33 20.82
CA LYS A 65 -24.27 19.12 19.98
C LYS A 65 -23.88 19.44 18.53
N LYS A 66 -24.04 20.70 18.10
CA LYS A 66 -23.73 21.15 16.75
C LYS A 66 -22.40 21.91 16.76
N LEU A 67 -21.67 21.80 15.66
CA LEU A 67 -20.49 22.61 15.40
C LEU A 67 -20.90 24.06 15.18
N ASP A 68 -20.11 24.99 15.72
CA ASP A 68 -20.27 26.41 15.41
C ASP A 68 -19.77 26.70 13.98
N ASP A 69 -20.19 27.83 13.40
CA ASP A 69 -19.79 28.22 12.04
C ASP A 69 -18.26 28.34 11.88
N LYS A 70 -17.56 28.76 12.96
CA LYS A 70 -16.09 28.84 12.99
C LYS A 70 -15.43 27.47 12.96
N GLU A 71 -15.93 26.51 13.74
CA GLU A 71 -15.41 25.14 13.76
C GLU A 71 -15.68 24.47 12.41
N THR A 72 -16.87 24.68 11.83
CA THR A 72 -17.25 24.18 10.51
C THR A 72 -16.31 24.71 9.42
N SER A 73 -16.02 26.02 9.42
CA SER A 73 -15.06 26.62 8.48
C SER A 73 -13.63 26.07 8.69
N CYS A 74 -13.21 25.88 9.94
CA CYS A 74 -11.91 25.29 10.25
C CYS A 74 -11.78 23.85 9.72
N VAL A 75 -12.77 22.99 9.97
CA VAL A 75 -12.76 21.58 9.54
C VAL A 75 -12.66 21.48 8.01
N ASN A 76 -13.41 22.31 7.27
CA ASN A 76 -13.32 22.35 5.80
C ASN A 76 -11.91 22.72 5.31
N ASN A 77 -11.33 23.76 5.90
CA ASN A 77 -9.97 24.19 5.56
C ASN A 77 -8.92 23.15 5.97
N CYS A 78 -9.11 22.47 7.10
CA CYS A 78 -8.23 21.41 7.58
C CYS A 78 -8.22 20.22 6.61
N ALA A 79 -9.39 19.74 6.21
CA ALA A 79 -9.51 18.63 5.26
C ALA A 79 -8.84 18.96 3.92
N GLU A 80 -9.08 20.16 3.37
CA GLU A 80 -8.44 20.60 2.12
C GLU A 80 -6.92 20.66 2.26
N LYS A 81 -6.42 21.27 3.35
CA LYS A 81 -4.97 21.36 3.60
C LYS A 81 -4.33 19.99 3.74
N PHE A 82 -4.96 19.07 4.46
CA PHE A 82 -4.45 17.72 4.66
C PHE A 82 -4.37 16.94 3.34
N LEU A 83 -5.39 17.03 2.49
CA LEU A 83 -5.41 16.43 1.16
C LEU A 83 -4.27 16.97 0.29
N ARG A 84 -4.15 18.30 0.17
CA ARG A 84 -3.10 18.94 -0.63
C ARG A 84 -1.70 18.62 -0.11
N HIS A 85 -1.53 18.57 1.20
CA HIS A 85 -0.25 18.22 1.82
C HIS A 85 0.11 16.75 1.56
N THR A 86 -0.84 15.84 1.70
CA THR A 86 -0.63 14.41 1.46
C THR A 86 -0.20 14.16 0.01
N MET A 87 -0.87 14.78 -0.97
CA MET A 87 -0.50 14.65 -2.39
C MET A 87 0.87 15.27 -2.71
N ARG A 88 1.20 16.40 -2.08
CA ARG A 88 2.50 17.04 -2.29
C ARG A 88 3.63 16.21 -1.69
N SER A 89 3.45 15.72 -0.46
CA SER A 89 4.44 14.89 0.23
C SER A 89 4.64 13.56 -0.47
N SER A 90 3.59 12.94 -1.02
CA SER A 90 3.74 11.69 -1.78
C SER A 90 4.63 11.84 -3.00
N VAL A 91 4.52 12.94 -3.76
CA VAL A 91 5.38 13.22 -4.92
C VAL A 91 6.84 13.38 -4.48
N ARG A 92 7.09 14.17 -3.44
CA ARG A 92 8.45 14.39 -2.92
C ARG A 92 9.07 13.11 -2.36
N LEU A 93 8.28 12.26 -1.73
CA LEU A 93 8.75 10.96 -1.25
C LEU A 93 9.18 10.08 -2.43
N GLN A 94 8.39 10.02 -3.51
CA GLN A 94 8.76 9.27 -4.71
C GLN A 94 10.09 9.76 -5.32
N GLU A 95 10.29 11.08 -5.38
CA GLU A 95 11.56 11.67 -5.82
C GLU A 95 12.73 11.21 -4.92
N SER A 96 12.57 11.33 -3.59
CA SER A 96 13.55 10.87 -2.59
C SER A 96 13.89 9.38 -2.73
N TYR A 97 12.89 8.52 -2.95
CA TYR A 97 13.14 7.08 -3.14
C TYR A 97 14.00 6.80 -4.38
N ALA A 98 13.82 7.55 -5.47
CA ALA A 98 14.63 7.40 -6.67
C ALA A 98 16.10 7.79 -6.44
N GLU A 99 16.34 8.89 -5.72
CA GLU A 99 17.68 9.36 -5.37
C GLU A 99 18.42 8.36 -4.46
N ILE A 100 17.75 7.84 -3.43
CA ILE A 100 18.34 6.85 -2.52
C ILE A 100 18.74 5.57 -3.26
N MET A 101 17.90 5.10 -4.20
CA MET A 101 18.21 3.92 -5.01
C MET A 101 19.45 4.11 -5.89
N GLN A 102 19.64 5.30 -6.46
CA GLN A 102 20.83 5.63 -7.25
C GLN A 102 22.10 5.64 -6.39
N GLN A 103 22.03 6.28 -5.22
CA GLN A 103 23.16 6.31 -4.28
C GLN A 103 23.56 4.91 -3.82
N GLN A 104 22.60 4.00 -3.60
CA GLN A 104 22.89 2.61 -3.25
C GLN A 104 23.64 1.88 -4.37
N GLN A 105 23.24 2.07 -5.63
CA GLN A 105 23.91 1.46 -6.79
C GLN A 105 25.35 1.97 -6.96
N GLU A 106 25.59 3.25 -6.72
CA GLU A 106 26.94 3.83 -6.77
C GLU A 106 27.83 3.30 -5.63
N GLN A 107 27.28 3.10 -4.43
CA GLN A 107 27.99 2.50 -3.31
C GLN A 107 28.35 1.03 -3.54
N GLU A 108 27.51 0.28 -4.27
CA GLU A 108 27.79 -1.10 -4.65
C GLU A 108 28.90 -1.20 -5.71
N GLN A 109 29.00 -0.23 -6.63
CA GLN A 109 30.06 -0.21 -7.65
C GLN A 109 31.42 0.23 -7.12
N GLN A 110 31.46 0.92 -5.96
CA GLN A 110 32.71 1.34 -5.32
C GLN A 110 33.33 0.27 -4.41
N LYS A 111 32.70 -0.89 -4.28
CA LYS A 111 33.18 -2.05 -3.53
C LYS A 111 33.75 -3.12 -4.45
#